data_AF-A0A371CHN1-F1
#
_entry.id   AF-A0A371CHN1-F1
#
_cell.length_a   1.000
_cell.length_b   1.000
_cell.length_c   1.000
_cell.angle_alpha   90.00
_cell.angle_beta   90.00
_cell.angle_gamma   90.00
#
_symmetry.space_group_name_H-M   'P 1'
#
loop_
_entity.id
_entity.type
_entity.pdbx_description
1 polymer ?
#
loop_
_entity_poly.entity_id
_entity_poly.type
_entity_poly.pdbx_seq_one_letter_code
_entity_poly.pdbx_strand_id
1 'polypeptide(L)'
;MFGFGFGFVIKRYGIGTLWSGALAATAATFVGRSVWFGTYNGLNGAFLGRPRTPVQKLLRRAFVGFCASVVSDSVSNCLCVVKTYRQVHETPIGYVAAAEAVIAQDGLRGLFGRGLETRILADCLQGLMFSML
;
A
#
# COMPACT_ATOMS: atom_id res chain seq x y z
N MET A 1 30.08 14.32 2.94
CA MET A 1 30.04 12.95 2.38
C MET A 1 28.60 12.48 2.26
N PHE A 2 27.78 13.09 1.39
CA PHE A 2 26.43 12.63 1.03
C PHE A 2 26.03 13.34 -0.27
N GLY A 3 26.37 12.72 -1.41
CA GLY A 3 26.13 13.26 -2.74
C GLY A 3 25.42 12.26 -3.65
N PHE A 4 24.47 11.50 -3.11
CA PHE A 4 23.62 10.60 -3.91
C PHE A 4 22.38 11.35 -4.41
N GLY A 5 22.57 12.33 -5.28
CA GLY A 5 21.49 13.01 -5.99
C GLY A 5 21.08 12.26 -7.26
N PHE A 6 19.90 12.58 -7.81
CA PHE A 6 19.40 12.03 -9.09
C PHE A 6 20.46 12.03 -10.20
N GLY A 7 21.26 13.10 -10.30
CA GLY A 7 22.32 13.23 -11.30
C GLY A 7 23.44 12.17 -11.17
N PHE A 8 23.75 11.70 -9.97
CA PHE A 8 24.74 10.65 -9.75
C PHE A 8 24.22 9.28 -10.20
N VAL A 9 22.95 8.98 -9.91
CA VAL A 9 22.29 7.73 -10.30
C VAL A 9 22.13 7.64 -11.81
N ILE A 10 21.73 8.74 -12.47
CA ILE A 10 21.59 8.81 -13.93
C ILE A 10 22.94 8.63 -14.63
N LYS A 11 24.03 9.23 -14.12
CA LYS A 11 25.36 9.06 -14.69
C LYS A 11 25.89 7.62 -14.59
N ARG A 12 25.51 6.89 -13.53
CA ARG A 12 26.02 5.54 -13.26
C ARG A 12 25.21 4.43 -13.94
N TYR A 13 23.89 4.59 -14.02
CA TYR A 13 22.97 3.54 -14.48
C TYR A 13 22.06 3.98 -15.65
N GLY A 14 22.25 5.20 -16.17
CA GLY A 14 21.49 5.74 -17.29
C GLY A 14 20.09 6.25 -16.92
N ILE A 15 19.44 6.90 -17.89
CA ILE A 15 18.11 7.53 -17.73
C ILE A 15 17.00 6.49 -17.47
N GLY A 16 17.17 5.26 -17.95
CA GLY A 16 16.22 4.16 -17.75
C GLY A 16 16.04 3.75 -16.29
N THR A 17 16.99 4.12 -15.43
CA THR A 17 16.90 3.88 -13.98
C THR A 17 15.75 4.65 -13.33
N LEU A 18 15.32 5.78 -13.91
CA LEU A 18 14.17 6.54 -13.44
C LEU A 18 12.86 5.74 -13.47
N TRP A 19 12.74 4.79 -14.40
CA TRP A 19 11.58 3.90 -14.53
C TRP A 19 11.77 2.54 -13.84
N SER A 20 12.88 2.33 -13.13
CA SER A 20 13.13 1.09 -12.41
C SER A 20 12.14 0.93 -11.25
N GLY A 21 11.11 0.11 -11.49
CA GLY A 21 10.00 -0.12 -10.56
C GLY A 21 8.69 0.58 -10.93
N ALA A 22 8.61 1.27 -12.07
CA ALA A 22 7.37 1.91 -12.54
C ALA A 22 6.24 0.88 -12.74
N LEU A 23 6.52 -0.24 -13.43
CA LEU A 23 5.53 -1.31 -13.63
C LEU A 23 5.03 -1.92 -12.31
N ALA A 24 5.90 -2.11 -11.33
CA ALA A 24 5.50 -2.60 -10.02
C ALA A 24 4.68 -1.57 -9.24
N ALA A 25 4.98 -0.27 -9.39
CA ALA A 25 4.18 0.79 -8.81
C ALA A 25 2.77 0.81 -9.42
N THR A 26 2.64 0.69 -10.74
CA THR A 26 1.34 0.62 -11.42
C THR A 26 0.57 -0.65 -11.06
N ALA A 27 1.25 -1.79 -10.95
CA ALA A 27 0.62 -3.03 -10.49
C ALA A 27 0.12 -2.90 -9.04
N ALA A 28 0.90 -2.26 -8.17
CA ALA A 28 0.51 -2.06 -6.78
C ALA A 28 -0.71 -1.15 -6.62
N THR A 29 -0.81 -0.07 -7.39
CA THR A 29 -2.00 0.81 -7.37
C THR A 29 -3.23 0.11 -7.93
N PHE A 30 -3.06 -0.70 -8.98
CA PHE A 30 -4.15 -1.48 -9.57
C PHE A 30 -4.68 -2.54 -8.60
N VAL A 31 -3.78 -3.30 -7.96
CA VAL A 31 -4.13 -4.32 -6.97
C VAL A 31 -4.80 -3.68 -5.75
N GLY A 32 -4.21 -2.62 -5.18
CA GLY A 32 -4.79 -1.92 -4.04
C GLY A 32 -6.20 -1.43 -4.31
N ARG A 33 -6.43 -0.79 -5.47
CA ARG A 33 -7.76 -0.30 -5.86
C ARG A 33 -8.75 -1.45 -6.08
N SER A 34 -8.33 -2.54 -6.72
CA SER A 34 -9.19 -3.71 -6.95
C SER A 34 -9.58 -4.40 -5.64
N VAL A 35 -8.63 -4.53 -4.72
CA VAL A 35 -8.85 -5.10 -3.37
C VAL A 35 -9.81 -4.23 -2.57
N TRP A 36 -9.67 -2.90 -2.64
CA TRP A 36 -10.58 -1.97 -1.97
C TRP A 36 -12.02 -2.13 -2.49
N PHE A 37 -12.22 -2.12 -3.81
CA PHE A 37 -13.54 -2.31 -4.40
C PHE A 37 -14.15 -3.68 -4.11
N GLY A 38 -13.35 -4.75 -4.19
CA GLY A 38 -13.80 -6.10 -3.87
C GLY A 38 -14.24 -6.24 -2.41
N THR A 39 -13.43 -5.71 -1.48
CA THR A 39 -13.73 -5.75 -0.04
C THR A 39 -14.96 -4.90 0.29
N TYR A 40 -15.05 -3.69 -0.28
CA TYR A 40 -16.19 -2.81 -0.11
C TYR A 40 -17.49 -3.45 -0.61
N ASN A 41 -17.48 -4.01 -1.82
CA ASN A 41 -18.66 -4.64 -2.41
C ASN A 41 -19.05 -5.93 -1.69
N GLY A 42 -18.09 -6.76 -1.29
CA GLY A 42 -18.33 -7.99 -0.54
C GLY A 42 -18.92 -7.74 0.85
N LEU A 43 -18.33 -6.80 1.61
CA LEU A 43 -18.87 -6.40 2.92
C LEU A 43 -20.23 -5.73 2.77
N ASN A 44 -20.40 -4.85 1.79
CA ASN A 44 -21.68 -4.19 1.56
C ASN A 44 -22.78 -5.19 1.16
N GLY A 45 -22.43 -6.28 0.45
CA GLY A 45 -23.33 -7.39 0.14
C GLY A 45 -23.66 -8.27 1.35
N ALA A 46 -22.70 -8.48 2.26
CA ALA A 46 -22.92 -9.27 3.49
C ALA A 46 -23.80 -8.55 4.52
N PHE A 47 -23.70 -7.22 4.61
CA PHE A 47 -24.58 -6.40 5.46
C PHE A 47 -25.97 -6.21 4.80
N LEU A 48 -26.81 -7.24 4.80
CA LEU A 48 -28.16 -7.24 4.19
C LEU A 48 -29.22 -6.42 4.93
N GLY A 49 -28.91 -5.83 6.09
CA GLY A 49 -29.88 -5.04 6.86
C GLY A 49 -30.15 -3.68 6.22
N ARG A 50 -31.41 -3.40 5.80
CA ARG A 50 -31.85 -2.06 5.36
C ARG A 50 -31.70 -1.07 6.52
N PRO A 51 -30.75 -0.10 6.45
CA PRO A 51 -30.54 0.85 7.54
C PRO A 51 -31.72 1.82 7.60
N ARG A 52 -32.35 1.92 8.79
CA ARG A 52 -33.59 2.67 8.99
C ARG A 52 -33.36 4.15 9.28
N THR A 53 -32.17 4.51 9.80
CA THR A 53 -31.81 5.89 10.16
C THR A 53 -30.61 6.41 9.35
N PRO A 54 -30.50 7.74 9.14
CA PRO A 54 -29.37 8.35 8.42
C PRO A 54 -28.03 8.11 9.12
N VAL A 55 -28.01 8.12 10.46
CA VAL A 55 -26.81 7.83 11.27
C VAL A 55 -26.34 6.38 11.06
N GLN A 56 -27.27 5.42 11.01
CA GLN A 56 -26.94 4.02 10.75
C GLN A 56 -26.41 3.80 9.32
N LYS A 57 -26.90 4.56 8.33
CA LYS A 57 -26.33 4.58 6.97
C LYS A 57 -24.90 5.10 6.97
N LEU A 58 -24.62 6.16 7.71
CA LEU A 58 -23.29 6.77 7.80
C LEU A 58 -22.30 5.84 8.49
N LEU A 59 -22.64 5.31 9.67
CA LEU A 59 -21.79 4.39 10.43
C LEU A 59 -21.46 3.13 9.62
N ARG A 60 -22.43 2.56 8.90
CA ARG A 60 -22.18 1.40 8.03
C ARG A 60 -21.20 1.74 6.91
N ARG A 61 -21.41 2.86 6.21
CA ARG A 61 -20.52 3.28 5.12
C ARG A 61 -19.11 3.56 5.63
N ALA A 62 -18.99 4.22 6.78
CA ALA A 62 -17.71 4.49 7.44
C ALA A 62 -17.01 3.20 7.85
N PHE A 63 -17.72 2.24 8.46
CA PHE A 63 -17.14 0.96 8.88
C PHE A 63 -16.70 0.10 7.70
N VAL A 64 -17.56 -0.06 6.68
CA VAL A 64 -17.22 -0.82 5.47
C VAL A 64 -16.07 -0.18 4.71
N GLY A 65 -16.07 1.16 4.60
CA GLY A 65 -14.97 1.93 4.03
C GLY A 65 -13.66 1.74 4.81
N PHE A 66 -13.71 1.78 6.14
CA PHE A 66 -12.56 1.57 7.01
C PHE A 66 -11.96 0.17 6.85
N CYS A 67 -12.79 -0.88 6.87
CA CYS A 67 -12.32 -2.25 6.62
C CYS A 67 -11.71 -2.41 5.23
N ALA A 68 -12.32 -1.81 4.20
CA ALA A 68 -11.78 -1.83 2.84
C ALA A 68 -10.43 -1.10 2.75
N SER A 69 -10.26 0.03 3.45
CA SER A 69 -8.99 0.75 3.55
C SER A 69 -7.92 -0.09 4.24
N VAL A 70 -8.19 -0.65 5.43
CA VAL A 70 -7.22 -1.48 6.16
C VAL A 70 -6.71 -2.66 5.33
N VAL A 71 -7.60 -3.35 4.60
CA VAL A 71 -7.21 -4.47 3.73
C VAL A 71 -6.41 -3.97 2.53
N SER A 72 -6.84 -2.89 1.89
CA SER A 72 -6.11 -2.26 0.77
C SER A 72 -4.71 -1.78 1.19
N ASP A 73 -4.60 -1.17 2.36
CA ASP A 73 -3.35 -0.64 2.89
C ASP A 73 -2.41 -1.76 3.30
N SER A 74 -2.93 -2.85 3.86
CA SER A 74 -2.14 -4.06 4.15
C SER A 74 -1.50 -4.63 2.88
N VAL A 75 -2.26 -4.76 1.79
CA VAL A 75 -1.76 -5.30 0.51
C VAL A 75 -0.80 -4.31 -0.17
N SER A 76 -1.16 -3.02 -0.20
CA SER A 76 -0.34 -1.98 -0.80
C SER A 76 0.97 -1.75 -0.04
N ASN A 77 0.96 -1.95 1.28
CA ASN A 77 2.14 -1.87 2.14
C ASN A 77 3.15 -2.98 1.81
N CYS A 78 2.68 -4.22 1.65
CA CYS A 78 3.54 -5.35 1.25
C CYS A 78 4.31 -5.08 -0.04
N LEU A 79 3.61 -4.54 -1.05
CA LEU A 79 4.22 -4.23 -2.33
C LEU A 79 5.25 -3.10 -2.22
N CYS A 80 5.00 -2.10 -1.37
CA CYS A 80 5.98 -1.07 -1.03
C CYS A 80 7.20 -1.64 -0.29
N VAL A 81 7.02 -2.57 0.64
CA VAL A 81 8.13 -3.24 1.35
C VAL A 81 8.99 -4.03 0.36
N VAL A 82 8.39 -4.85 -0.51
CA VAL A 82 9.15 -5.61 -1.52
C VAL A 82 9.85 -4.68 -2.52
N LYS A 83 9.18 -3.61 -2.96
CA LYS A 83 9.76 -2.60 -3.86
C LYS A 83 10.97 -1.92 -3.22
N THR A 84 10.82 -1.43 -1.98
CA THR A 84 11.89 -0.72 -1.27
C THR A 84 13.05 -1.66 -0.97
N TYR A 85 12.78 -2.90 -0.55
CA TYR A 85 13.79 -3.93 -0.36
C TYR A 85 14.64 -4.13 -1.61
N ARG A 86 14.00 -4.25 -2.79
CA ARG A 86 14.69 -4.36 -4.07
C ARG A 86 15.46 -3.09 -4.46
N GLN A 87 14.93 -1.91 -4.15
CA GLN A 87 15.54 -0.62 -4.50
C GLN A 87 16.77 -0.29 -3.65
N VAL A 88 16.83 -0.77 -2.40
CA VAL A 88 18.00 -0.57 -1.51
C VAL A 88 19.00 -1.72 -1.57
N HIS A 89 18.66 -2.85 -2.19
CA HIS A 89 19.55 -4.00 -2.31
C HIS A 89 20.71 -3.70 -3.26
N GLU A 90 21.93 -4.08 -2.89
CA GLU A 90 23.13 -3.85 -3.69
C GLU A 90 23.12 -4.64 -5.02
N THR A 91 22.55 -5.84 -4.99
CA THR A 91 22.41 -6.70 -6.17
C THR A 91 20.98 -6.67 -6.72
N PRO A 92 20.80 -6.60 -8.05
CA PRO A 92 19.48 -6.62 -8.66
C PRO A 92 18.81 -7.99 -8.47
N ILE A 93 17.96 -8.08 -7.45
CA ILE A 93 17.14 -9.26 -7.17
C ILE A 93 15.78 -9.16 -7.87
N GLY A 94 15.19 -10.31 -8.20
CA GLY A 94 13.82 -10.41 -8.71
C GLY A 94 12.78 -10.13 -7.62
N TYR A 95 11.55 -9.78 -8.01
CA TYR A 95 10.46 -9.50 -7.06
C TYR A 95 10.10 -10.71 -6.18
N VAL A 96 10.15 -11.92 -6.75
CA VAL A 96 9.87 -13.16 -6.01
C VAL A 96 10.96 -13.42 -4.98
N ALA A 97 12.24 -13.34 -5.39
CA ALA A 97 13.38 -13.49 -4.49
C ALA A 97 13.41 -12.43 -3.38
N ALA A 98 13.02 -11.19 -3.69
CA ALA A 98 12.86 -10.13 -2.69
C ALA A 98 11.75 -10.45 -1.68
N ALA A 99 10.60 -10.95 -2.15
CA ALA A 99 9.51 -11.36 -1.26
C ALA A 99 9.92 -12.55 -0.37
N GLU A 100 10.58 -13.56 -0.94
CA GLU A 100 11.10 -14.71 -0.18
C GLU A 100 12.13 -14.29 0.86
N ALA A 101 13.05 -13.38 0.52
CA ALA A 101 14.05 -12.86 1.46
C ALA A 101 13.41 -12.09 2.62
N VAL A 102 12.40 -11.27 2.34
CA VAL A 102 11.65 -10.54 3.39
C VAL A 102 10.86 -11.49 4.28
N ILE A 103 10.24 -12.52 3.70
CA ILE A 103 9.51 -13.54 4.48
C ILE A 103 10.48 -14.38 5.32
N ALA A 104 11.67 -14.71 4.81
CA ALA A 104 12.67 -15.45 5.55
C ALA A 104 13.25 -14.65 6.73
N GLN A 105 13.40 -13.33 6.59
CA GLN A 105 13.92 -12.47 7.68
C GLN A 105 12.85 -12.10 8.71
N ASP A 106 11.70 -11.58 8.27
CA ASP A 106 10.71 -10.94 9.16
C ASP A 106 9.35 -11.66 9.17
N GLY A 107 9.22 -12.75 8.41
CA GLY A 107 7.98 -13.51 8.30
C GLY A 107 6.85 -12.74 7.61
N LEU A 108 5.66 -13.35 7.61
CA LEU A 108 4.44 -12.73 7.10
C LEU A 108 4.03 -11.50 7.93
N ARG A 109 4.35 -11.48 9.23
CA ARG A 109 4.12 -10.30 10.09
C ARG A 109 4.98 -9.11 9.68
N GLY A 110 6.22 -9.33 9.26
CA GLY A 110 7.08 -8.27 8.73
C GLY A 110 6.63 -7.75 7.39
N LEU A 111 6.13 -8.63 6.51
CA LEU A 111 5.66 -8.27 5.18
C LEU A 111 4.43 -7.35 5.24
N PHE A 112 3.43 -7.71 6.05
CA PHE A 112 2.17 -6.96 6.16
C PHE A 112 2.19 -5.87 7.24
N GLY A 113 2.91 -6.10 8.35
CA GLY A 113 2.85 -5.26 9.55
C GLY A 113 3.88 -4.14 9.63
N ARG A 114 4.98 -4.18 8.86
CA ARG A 114 5.99 -3.10 8.91
C ARG A 114 5.40 -1.77 8.43
N GLY A 115 5.27 -0.81 9.34
CA GLY A 115 4.78 0.53 9.03
C GLY A 115 3.28 0.62 8.75
N LEU A 116 2.51 -0.45 8.97
CA LEU A 116 1.06 -0.45 8.76
C LEU A 116 0.34 0.50 9.72
N GLU A 117 0.71 0.49 11.01
CA GLU A 117 0.13 1.42 12.00
C GLU A 117 0.38 2.88 11.64
N THR A 118 1.63 3.22 11.27
CA THR A 118 1.98 4.57 10.85
C THR A 118 1.25 4.99 9.59
N ARG A 119 0.99 4.05 8.67
CA ARG A 119 0.26 4.30 7.43
C ARG A 119 -1.22 4.56 7.69
N ILE A 120 -1.88 3.71 8.48
CA ILE A 120 -3.28 3.91 8.87
C ILE A 120 -3.46 5.26 9.59
N LEU A 121 -2.53 5.63 10.48
CA LEU A 121 -2.55 6.94 11.15
C LEU A 121 -2.38 8.10 10.16
N ALA A 122 -1.45 7.98 9.20
CA ALA A 122 -1.25 8.98 8.17
C ALA A 122 -2.48 9.14 7.27
N ASP A 123 -3.10 8.04 6.86
CA ASP A 123 -4.32 8.05 6.03
C ASP A 123 -5.51 8.65 6.80
N CYS A 124 -5.62 8.36 8.11
CA CYS A 124 -6.62 9.01 8.98
C CYS A 124 -6.38 10.52 9.10
N LEU A 125 -5.14 10.94 9.33
CA LEU A 125 -4.77 12.35 9.40
C LEU A 125 -5.05 13.06 8.08
N GLN A 126 -4.67 12.43 6.95
CA GLN A 126 -4.96 12.92 5.61
C GLN A 126 -6.48 13.08 5.40
N GLY A 127 -7.28 12.09 5.81
CA GLY A 127 -8.74 12.16 5.74
C GLY A 127 -9.32 13.32 6.55
N LEU A 128 -8.80 13.57 7.76
CA LEU A 128 -9.21 14.71 8.58
C LEU A 128 -8.86 16.05 7.93
N MET A 129 -7.66 16.17 7.36
CA MET A 129 -7.21 17.39 6.68
C MET A 129 -8.08 17.72 5.45
N PHE A 130 -8.39 16.73 4.62
CA PHE A 130 -9.19 16.93 3.41
C PHE A 130 -10.69 17.01 3.67
N SER A 131 -11.19 16.56 4.82
CA SER A 131 -12.61 16.70 5.17
C SER A 131 -13.00 18.13 5.57
N MET A 132 -12.03 19.01 5.83
CA MET A 132 -12.26 20.42 6.17
C MET A 132 -12.17 21.38 4.97
N LEU A 133 -11.81 20.87 3.79
CA LEU A 133 -11.68 21.64 2.54
C LEU A 133 -12.81 21.28 1.57
#